data_AF-A0A1F6LHI6-F1
#
_entry.id   AF-A0A1F6LHI6-F1
#
_cell.length_a   1.000
_cell.length_b   1.000
_cell.length_c   1.000
_cell.angle_alpha   90.00
_cell.angle_beta   90.00
_cell.angle_gamma   90.00
#
_symmetry.space_group_name_H-M   'P 1'
#
loop_
_entity.id
_entity.type
_entity.pdbx_description
1 polymer ?
#
loop_
_entity_poly.entity_id
_entity_poly.type
_entity_poly.pdbx_seq_one_letter_code
_entity_poly.pdbx_strand_id
1 'polypeptide(L)'
;MEEQKEEALSKTNKNEQVKWKFFLMGIAVIVVLIGIFGVVYTVIAVRNLSTSPTVLKVAEVLNLPVLRVNGSAIPYVTYMDDLSTLNEFYSKAPEGAVPPSGEAVSDQVLSRLIVNSLIKDIARENQLTVTEEDIQKLKDEIFAQYASEAEVEVELQEQYGWDMATYIEKIIKPLVTEQKVSEAFEAGEINVGDEVYQLTDEVRASHILFRTDEEGVDLDDVKKNAEEVLARAKSGEDFASLATEFGSDATKEVGGDLGWFGQGMMVPEFEGPAFSTPVGQVNDQLVETQFGYHIIKVTDKRSVRNFGEYLDNRINDAKIEILIDKVHDPLEEYRRLQALNNTTQENSAQDVIVEEVVE
;
A
#
# COMPACT_ATOMS: atom_id res chain seq x y z
N MET A 1 81.64 -28.79 -11.45
CA MET A 1 81.16 -28.61 -10.06
C MET A 1 80.17 -27.47 -9.93
N GLU A 2 80.37 -26.34 -10.62
CA GLU A 2 79.40 -25.22 -10.64
C GLU A 2 78.06 -25.56 -11.29
N GLU A 3 78.06 -26.20 -12.45
CA GLU A 3 76.85 -26.55 -13.22
C GLU A 3 75.89 -27.50 -12.47
N GLN A 4 76.43 -28.48 -11.75
CA GLN A 4 75.62 -29.38 -10.89
C GLN A 4 75.05 -28.69 -9.66
N LYS A 5 75.71 -27.64 -9.17
CA LYS A 5 75.25 -26.84 -8.03
C LYS A 5 74.12 -25.89 -8.47
N GLU A 6 74.23 -25.33 -9.67
CA GLU A 6 73.21 -24.49 -10.30
C GLU A 6 71.93 -25.28 -10.66
N GLU A 7 72.08 -26.49 -11.19
CA GLU A 7 70.95 -27.39 -11.48
C GLU A 7 70.25 -27.87 -10.20
N ALA A 8 71.01 -28.15 -9.12
CA ALA A 8 70.46 -28.49 -7.82
C ALA A 8 69.73 -27.31 -7.16
N LEU A 9 70.27 -26.09 -7.25
CA LEU A 9 69.61 -24.87 -6.78
C LEU A 9 68.32 -24.56 -7.56
N SER A 10 68.34 -24.73 -8.89
CA SER A 10 67.16 -24.57 -9.76
C SER A 10 66.05 -25.59 -9.44
N LYS A 11 66.40 -26.88 -9.27
CA LYS A 11 65.44 -27.92 -8.87
C LYS A 11 64.87 -27.68 -7.47
N THR A 12 65.69 -27.19 -6.54
CA THR A 12 65.24 -26.89 -5.17
C THR A 12 64.28 -25.70 -5.15
N ASN A 13 64.59 -24.62 -5.87
CA ASN A 13 63.74 -23.43 -6.00
C ASN A 13 62.40 -23.77 -6.68
N LYS A 14 62.42 -24.58 -7.75
CA LYS A 14 61.20 -25.04 -8.42
C LYS A 14 60.31 -25.91 -7.51
N ASN A 15 60.91 -26.74 -6.65
CA ASN A 15 60.17 -27.59 -5.72
C ASN A 15 59.59 -26.79 -4.54
N GLU A 16 60.29 -25.77 -4.03
CA GLU A 16 59.74 -24.83 -3.05
C GLU A 16 58.59 -23.99 -3.63
N GLN A 17 58.72 -23.52 -4.87
CA GLN A 17 57.67 -22.76 -5.55
C GLN A 17 56.39 -23.60 -5.74
N VAL A 18 56.53 -24.89 -6.04
CA VAL A 18 55.39 -25.82 -6.14
C VAL A 18 54.74 -26.06 -4.77
N LYS A 19 55.52 -26.25 -3.70
CA LYS A 19 54.99 -26.38 -2.33
C LYS A 19 54.23 -25.12 -1.87
N TRP A 20 54.74 -23.93 -2.18
CA TRP A 20 54.07 -22.67 -1.89
C TRP A 20 52.75 -22.52 -2.64
N LYS A 21 52.69 -22.96 -3.91
CA LYS A 21 51.44 -23.00 -4.68
C LYS A 21 50.41 -23.94 -4.05
N PHE A 22 50.81 -25.14 -3.60
CA PHE A 22 49.89 -26.07 -2.92
C PHE A 22 49.44 -25.55 -1.55
N PHE A 23 50.32 -24.89 -0.79
CA PHE A 23 49.97 -24.24 0.47
C PHE A 23 48.96 -23.10 0.27
N LEU A 24 49.22 -22.21 -0.70
CA LEU A 24 48.28 -21.14 -1.07
C LEU A 24 46.95 -21.68 -1.59
N MET A 25 46.97 -22.76 -2.37
CA MET A 25 45.76 -23.42 -2.84
C MET A 25 44.97 -24.04 -1.67
N GLY A 26 45.65 -24.61 -0.68
CA GLY A 26 45.03 -25.11 0.56
C GLY A 26 44.36 -23.99 1.35
N ILE A 27 45.02 -22.83 1.50
CA ILE A 27 44.41 -21.64 2.13
C ILE A 27 43.22 -21.15 1.32
N ALA A 28 43.32 -21.06 0.00
CA ALA A 28 42.23 -20.63 -0.87
C ALA A 28 41.00 -21.54 -0.72
N VAL A 29 41.19 -22.87 -0.67
CA VAL A 29 40.10 -23.83 -0.43
C VAL A 29 39.46 -23.61 0.94
N ILE A 30 40.25 -23.39 2.00
CA ILE A 30 39.72 -23.13 3.35
C ILE A 30 38.90 -21.83 3.37
N VAL A 31 39.38 -20.76 2.74
CA VAL A 31 38.65 -19.48 2.65
C VAL A 31 37.32 -19.67 1.91
N VAL A 32 37.31 -20.43 0.81
CA VAL A 32 36.08 -20.77 0.08
C VAL A 32 35.13 -21.57 0.95
N LEU A 33 35.61 -22.58 1.69
CA LEU A 33 34.77 -23.39 2.58
C LEU A 33 34.19 -22.57 3.75
N ILE A 34 34.96 -21.65 4.34
CA ILE A 34 34.47 -20.72 5.36
C ILE A 34 33.40 -19.80 4.77
N GLY A 35 33.62 -19.31 3.55
CA GLY A 35 32.63 -18.53 2.81
C GLY A 35 31.32 -19.31 2.60
N ILE A 36 31.40 -20.55 2.09
CA ILE A 36 30.25 -21.43 1.88
C ILE A 36 29.53 -21.71 3.20
N PHE A 37 30.26 -22.05 4.26
CA PHE A 37 29.68 -22.29 5.57
C PHE A 37 28.97 -21.04 6.12
N GLY A 38 29.58 -19.87 5.94
CA GLY A 38 28.96 -18.58 6.29
C GLY A 38 27.65 -18.35 5.54
N VAL A 39 27.60 -18.62 4.23
CA VAL A 39 26.38 -18.52 3.43
C VAL A 39 25.31 -19.51 3.93
N VAL A 40 25.67 -20.78 4.14
CA VAL A 40 24.74 -21.80 4.64
C VAL A 40 24.19 -21.41 6.02
N TYR A 41 25.06 -20.93 6.91
CA TYR A 41 24.66 -20.41 8.22
C TYR A 41 23.68 -19.25 8.08
N THR A 42 23.97 -18.26 7.22
CA THR A 42 23.08 -17.12 6.99
C THR A 42 21.72 -17.57 6.48
N VAL A 43 21.65 -18.50 5.53
CA VAL A 43 20.37 -19.02 5.02
C VAL A 43 19.56 -19.68 6.14
N ILE A 44 20.20 -20.47 7.00
CA ILE A 44 19.54 -21.10 8.16
C ILE A 44 19.09 -20.03 9.18
N ALA A 45 19.93 -19.02 9.43
CA ALA A 45 19.63 -17.95 10.37
C ALA A 45 18.45 -17.08 9.90
N VAL A 46 18.39 -16.78 8.60
CA VAL A 46 17.29 -16.06 7.94
C VAL A 46 15.98 -16.84 8.09
N ARG A 47 15.98 -18.16 7.79
CA ARG A 47 14.80 -19.03 8.01
C ARG A 47 14.29 -19.04 9.45
N ASN A 48 15.14 -18.67 10.40
CA ASN A 48 14.81 -18.59 11.82
C ASN A 48 14.55 -17.16 12.33
N LEU A 49 14.38 -16.17 11.43
CA LEU A 49 14.13 -14.76 11.73
C LEU A 49 15.27 -14.07 12.52
N SER A 50 16.53 -14.40 12.20
CA SER A 50 17.66 -13.74 12.87
C SER A 50 17.76 -12.25 12.50
N THR A 51 17.81 -11.40 13.52
CA THR A 51 18.03 -9.94 13.41
C THR A 51 19.50 -9.54 13.60
N SER A 52 20.42 -10.51 13.58
CA SER A 52 21.85 -10.23 13.78
C SER A 52 22.38 -9.30 12.68
N PRO A 53 23.11 -8.22 13.00
CA PRO A 53 23.64 -7.29 12.00
C PRO A 53 24.52 -7.96 10.94
N THR A 54 25.25 -9.02 11.30
CA THR A 54 26.07 -9.77 10.34
C THR A 54 25.21 -10.62 9.40
N VAL A 55 24.15 -11.24 9.92
CA VAL A 55 23.18 -11.99 9.10
C VAL A 55 22.47 -11.05 8.13
N LEU A 56 21.99 -9.89 8.60
CA LEU A 56 21.32 -8.91 7.74
C LEU A 56 22.22 -8.40 6.62
N LYS A 57 23.48 -8.02 6.92
CA LYS A 57 24.45 -7.59 5.90
C LYS A 57 24.74 -8.67 4.87
N VAL A 58 24.90 -9.93 5.30
CA VAL A 58 25.14 -11.03 4.36
C VAL A 58 23.87 -11.34 3.56
N ALA A 59 22.69 -11.28 4.18
CA ALA A 59 21.41 -11.49 3.50
C ALA A 59 21.13 -10.41 2.45
N GLU A 60 21.49 -9.15 2.72
CA GLU A 60 21.43 -8.03 1.78
C GLU A 60 22.32 -8.29 0.57
N VAL A 61 23.61 -8.62 0.80
CA VAL A 61 24.57 -8.92 -0.29
C VAL A 61 24.12 -10.10 -1.16
N LEU A 62 23.52 -11.11 -0.54
CA LEU A 62 23.02 -12.30 -1.24
C LEU A 62 21.59 -12.13 -1.78
N ASN A 63 20.94 -10.99 -1.51
CA ASN A 63 19.53 -10.74 -1.81
C ASN A 63 18.61 -11.90 -1.42
N LEU A 64 18.78 -12.42 -0.19
CA LEU A 64 17.99 -13.56 0.29
C LEU A 64 16.53 -13.14 0.47
N PRO A 65 15.55 -13.88 -0.09
CA PRO A 65 14.14 -13.53 0.01
C PRO A 65 13.49 -13.99 1.31
N VAL A 66 12.52 -13.22 1.81
CA VAL A 66 11.53 -13.66 2.82
C VAL A 66 10.39 -14.43 2.15
N LEU A 67 9.94 -13.97 0.99
CA LEU A 67 8.89 -14.60 0.21
C LEU A 67 9.06 -14.31 -1.28
N ARG A 68 8.27 -15.01 -2.10
CA ARG A 68 8.10 -14.71 -3.52
C ARG A 68 6.64 -14.48 -3.85
N VAL A 69 6.36 -13.51 -4.71
CA VAL A 69 5.04 -13.27 -5.32
C VAL A 69 5.20 -13.44 -6.82
N ASN A 70 4.50 -14.41 -7.42
CA ASN A 70 4.62 -14.74 -8.84
C ASN A 70 6.08 -14.98 -9.30
N GLY A 71 6.92 -15.48 -8.39
CA GLY A 71 8.36 -15.70 -8.60
C GLY A 71 9.25 -14.50 -8.29
N SER A 72 8.72 -13.27 -8.25
CA SER A 72 9.42 -12.06 -7.82
C SER A 72 9.81 -12.16 -6.35
N ALA A 73 11.11 -12.05 -6.06
CA ALA A 73 11.63 -12.16 -4.70
C ALA A 73 11.47 -10.85 -3.92
N ILE A 74 10.88 -10.94 -2.73
CA ILE A 74 10.89 -9.85 -1.75
C ILE A 74 12.07 -10.06 -0.78
N PRO A 75 13.03 -9.14 -0.70
CA PRO A 75 14.22 -9.31 0.13
C PRO A 75 13.88 -9.41 1.62
N TYR A 76 14.56 -10.31 2.32
CA TYR A 76 14.44 -10.51 3.76
C TYR A 76 14.76 -9.25 4.56
N VAL A 77 15.75 -8.49 4.10
CA VAL A 77 16.15 -7.25 4.76
C VAL A 77 15.07 -6.17 4.66
N THR A 78 14.30 -6.12 3.57
CA THR A 78 13.15 -5.22 3.44
C THR A 78 12.07 -5.55 4.47
N TYR A 79 11.72 -6.83 4.60
CA TYR A 79 10.77 -7.28 5.61
C TYR A 79 11.24 -7.00 7.04
N MET A 80 12.51 -7.28 7.34
CA MET A 80 13.05 -7.04 8.68
C MET A 80 13.13 -5.55 9.05
N ASP A 81 13.49 -4.72 8.08
CA ASP A 81 13.52 -3.27 8.26
C ASP A 81 12.11 -2.73 8.53
N ASP A 82 11.12 -3.08 7.71
CA ASP A 82 9.72 -2.69 7.89
C ASP A 82 9.11 -3.20 9.20
N LEU A 83 9.42 -4.45 9.57
CA LEU A 83 9.00 -5.04 10.84
C LEU A 83 9.62 -4.28 12.03
N SER A 84 10.88 -3.88 11.93
CA SER A 84 11.55 -3.12 12.99
C SER A 84 10.97 -1.71 13.15
N THR A 85 10.72 -1.00 12.03
CA THR A 85 10.09 0.33 12.07
C THR A 85 8.70 0.25 12.70
N LEU A 86 7.87 -0.72 12.28
CA LEU A 86 6.50 -0.81 12.79
C LEU A 86 6.45 -1.23 14.26
N ASN A 87 7.36 -2.10 14.70
CA ASN A 87 7.51 -2.41 16.12
C ASN A 87 7.99 -1.20 16.94
N GLU A 88 8.92 -0.40 16.43
CA GLU A 88 9.34 0.83 17.10
C GLU A 88 8.17 1.81 17.24
N PHE A 89 7.40 1.99 16.17
CA PHE A 89 6.17 2.80 16.19
C PHE A 89 5.22 2.34 17.31
N TYR A 90 4.87 1.05 17.35
CA TYR A 90 3.98 0.52 18.39
C TYR A 90 4.58 0.55 19.80
N SER A 91 5.92 0.52 19.93
CA SER A 91 6.58 0.66 21.23
C SER A 91 6.43 2.06 21.84
N LYS A 92 6.15 3.07 21.01
CA LYS A 92 5.90 4.46 21.41
C LYS A 92 4.42 4.76 21.64
N ALA A 93 3.53 3.76 21.56
CA ALA A 93 2.10 3.95 21.72
C ALA A 93 1.75 4.55 23.09
N PRO A 94 0.69 5.39 23.20
CA PRO A 94 0.28 6.01 24.45
C PRO A 94 0.01 4.98 25.56
N GLU A 95 0.23 5.39 26.81
CA GLU A 95 -0.04 4.55 27.97
C GLU A 95 -1.51 4.09 27.99
N GLY A 96 -1.73 2.77 28.09
CA GLY A 96 -3.06 2.15 28.03
C GLY A 96 -3.47 1.63 26.65
N ALA A 97 -2.73 1.94 25.59
CA ALA A 97 -2.91 1.29 24.30
C ALA A 97 -2.41 -0.17 24.35
N VAL A 98 -3.18 -1.08 23.74
CA VAL A 98 -2.76 -2.48 23.56
C VAL A 98 -2.14 -2.60 22.16
N PRO A 99 -0.80 -2.72 22.03
CA PRO A 99 -0.18 -2.86 20.73
C PRO A 99 -0.57 -4.21 20.08
N PRO A 100 -0.55 -4.31 18.74
CA PRO A 100 -0.77 -5.57 18.05
C PRO A 100 0.24 -6.64 18.46
N SER A 101 -0.11 -7.91 18.31
CA SER A 101 0.84 -9.01 18.51
C SER A 101 1.96 -8.97 17.45
N GLY A 102 3.13 -9.51 17.76
CA GLY A 102 4.23 -9.56 16.77
C GLY A 102 3.86 -10.33 15.49
N GLU A 103 2.96 -11.30 15.59
CA GLU A 103 2.37 -12.01 14.45
C GLU A 103 1.49 -11.08 13.60
N ALA A 104 0.60 -10.31 14.23
CA ALA A 104 -0.24 -9.34 13.53
C ALA A 104 0.60 -8.23 12.84
N VAL A 105 1.67 -7.76 13.49
CA VAL A 105 2.60 -6.80 12.88
C VAL A 105 3.32 -7.43 11.68
N SER A 106 3.78 -8.69 11.82
CA SER A 106 4.39 -9.43 10.72
C SER A 106 3.44 -9.58 9.53
N ASP A 107 2.19 -9.97 9.79
CA ASP A 107 1.18 -10.16 8.77
C ASP A 107 0.86 -8.85 8.04
N GLN A 108 0.75 -7.75 8.78
CA GLN A 108 0.57 -6.42 8.20
C GLN A 108 1.72 -6.04 7.26
N VAL A 109 2.97 -6.27 7.67
CA VAL A 109 4.14 -5.98 6.84
C VAL A 109 4.11 -6.86 5.59
N LEU A 110 3.86 -8.16 5.74
CA LEU A 110 3.84 -9.08 4.60
C LEU A 110 2.72 -8.76 3.62
N SER A 111 1.49 -8.51 4.08
CA SER A 111 0.37 -8.12 3.23
C SER A 111 0.72 -6.90 2.40
N ARG A 112 1.27 -5.85 3.02
CA ARG A 112 1.71 -4.65 2.30
C ARG A 112 2.78 -4.97 1.26
N LEU A 113 3.77 -5.80 1.60
CA LEU A 113 4.84 -6.18 0.67
C LEU A 113 4.29 -7.00 -0.51
N ILE A 114 3.33 -7.88 -0.29
CA ILE A 114 2.66 -8.67 -1.33
C ILE A 114 1.89 -7.75 -2.27
N VAL A 115 1.02 -6.90 -1.73
CA VAL A 115 0.20 -5.96 -2.51
C VAL A 115 1.10 -5.01 -3.32
N ASN A 116 2.11 -4.42 -2.69
CA ASN A 116 3.08 -3.56 -3.38
C ASN A 116 3.83 -4.30 -4.50
N SER A 117 4.15 -5.59 -4.30
CA SER A 117 4.78 -6.40 -5.34
C SER A 117 3.85 -6.61 -6.53
N LEU A 118 2.57 -6.92 -6.29
CA LEU A 118 1.57 -7.11 -7.35
C LEU A 118 1.33 -5.83 -8.14
N ILE A 119 1.14 -4.70 -7.45
CA ILE A 119 0.97 -3.39 -8.09
C ILE A 119 2.20 -3.02 -8.93
N LYS A 120 3.42 -3.27 -8.42
CA LYS A 120 4.66 -3.05 -9.19
C LYS A 120 4.76 -3.95 -10.42
N ASP A 121 4.27 -5.18 -10.34
CA ASP A 121 4.26 -6.10 -11.49
C ASP A 121 3.24 -5.62 -12.54
N ILE A 122 2.03 -5.22 -12.13
CA ILE A 122 1.02 -4.62 -13.02
C ILE A 122 1.56 -3.36 -13.71
N ALA A 123 2.18 -2.45 -12.95
CA ALA A 123 2.79 -1.24 -13.49
C ALA A 123 3.85 -1.58 -14.54
N ARG A 124 4.73 -2.56 -14.27
CA ARG A 124 5.79 -2.99 -15.18
C ARG A 124 5.24 -3.62 -16.46
N GLU A 125 4.25 -4.51 -16.33
CA GLU A 125 3.58 -5.20 -17.45
C GLU A 125 2.91 -4.20 -18.40
N ASN A 126 2.36 -3.12 -17.85
CA ASN A 126 1.67 -2.07 -18.60
C ASN A 126 2.56 -0.84 -18.88
N GLN A 127 3.87 -0.93 -18.63
CA GLN A 127 4.84 0.13 -18.90
C GLN A 127 4.52 1.48 -18.22
N LEU A 128 3.84 1.42 -17.07
CA LEU A 128 3.54 2.59 -16.24
C LEU A 128 4.78 2.95 -15.42
N THR A 129 5.26 4.18 -15.61
CA THR A 129 6.42 4.72 -14.90
C THR A 129 6.03 5.83 -13.94
N VAL A 130 6.50 5.73 -12.70
CA VAL A 130 6.45 6.82 -11.72
C VAL A 130 7.54 7.84 -12.05
N THR A 131 7.14 9.09 -12.22
CA THR A 131 8.03 10.21 -12.50
C THR A 131 8.24 11.06 -11.24
N GLU A 132 9.26 11.92 -11.27
CA GLU A 132 9.50 12.87 -10.18
C GLU A 132 8.35 13.88 -10.01
N GLU A 133 7.68 14.23 -11.12
CA GLU A 133 6.51 15.11 -11.09
C GLU A 133 5.33 14.45 -10.35
N ASP A 134 5.10 13.15 -10.57
CA ASP A 134 4.06 12.41 -9.85
C ASP A 134 4.34 12.38 -8.34
N ILE A 135 5.60 12.17 -7.96
CA ILE A 135 6.06 12.17 -6.56
C ILE A 135 5.86 13.55 -5.95
N GLN A 136 6.28 14.61 -6.64
CA GLN A 136 6.16 15.97 -6.13
C GLN A 136 4.69 16.38 -5.97
N LYS A 137 3.82 15.99 -6.92
CA LYS A 137 2.38 16.26 -6.83
C LYS A 137 1.77 15.63 -5.57
N LEU A 138 1.98 14.33 -5.34
CA LEU A 138 1.43 13.67 -4.14
C LEU A 138 2.06 14.23 -2.86
N LYS A 139 3.34 14.58 -2.89
CA LYS A 139 4.03 15.23 -1.77
C LYS A 139 3.39 16.58 -1.43
N ASP A 140 3.14 17.43 -2.42
CA ASP A 140 2.49 18.73 -2.23
C ASP A 140 1.08 18.56 -1.63
N GLU A 141 0.33 17.55 -2.09
CA GLU A 141 -1.00 17.22 -1.58
C GLU A 141 -0.96 16.78 -0.10
N ILE A 142 -0.10 15.82 0.25
CA ILE A 142 0.01 15.32 1.63
C ILE A 142 0.58 16.40 2.56
N PHE A 143 1.51 17.23 2.05
CA PHE A 143 2.22 18.21 2.87
C PHE A 143 1.47 19.54 2.98
N ALA A 144 0.36 19.73 2.26
CA ALA A 144 -0.45 20.95 2.31
C ALA A 144 -0.96 21.29 3.72
N GLN A 145 -1.14 20.31 4.59
CA GLN A 145 -1.58 20.51 5.97
C GLN A 145 -0.46 20.95 6.93
N TYR A 146 0.79 20.84 6.52
CA TYR A 146 1.95 21.16 7.34
C TYR A 146 2.44 22.58 7.07
N ALA A 147 3.04 23.22 8.07
CA ALA A 147 3.56 24.58 7.89
C ALA A 147 4.80 24.59 6.98
N SER A 148 5.57 23.50 6.95
CA SER A 148 6.74 23.35 6.08
C SER A 148 7.21 21.89 5.97
N GLU A 149 7.98 21.56 4.92
CA GLU A 149 8.60 20.23 4.79
C GLU A 149 9.56 19.90 5.94
N ALA A 150 10.20 20.90 6.54
CA ALA A 150 11.11 20.71 7.68
C ALA A 150 10.37 20.21 8.92
N GLU A 151 9.10 20.60 9.10
CA GLU A 151 8.24 20.09 10.17
C GLU A 151 7.94 18.60 9.95
N VAL A 152 7.65 18.22 8.70
CA VAL A 152 7.43 16.83 8.32
C VAL A 152 8.69 15.99 8.58
N GLU A 153 9.88 16.47 8.21
CA GLU A 153 11.14 15.76 8.49
C GLU A 153 11.35 15.50 9.98
N VAL A 154 11.03 16.46 10.83
CA VAL A 154 11.12 16.28 12.29
C VAL A 154 10.14 15.22 12.77
N GLU A 155 8.88 15.27 12.34
CA GLU A 155 7.88 14.27 12.73
C GLU A 155 8.26 12.86 12.26
N LEU A 156 8.72 12.72 11.00
CA LEU A 156 9.16 11.44 10.45
C LEU A 156 10.33 10.84 11.25
N GLN A 157 11.29 11.68 11.65
CA GLN A 157 12.43 11.26 12.44
C GLN A 157 12.03 10.87 13.87
N GLU A 158 11.12 11.62 14.51
CA GLU A 158 10.67 11.33 15.87
C GLU A 158 9.79 10.06 15.92
N GLN A 159 8.90 9.90 14.95
CA GLN A 159 7.91 8.84 14.93
C GLN A 159 8.50 7.53 14.37
N TYR A 160 9.15 7.58 13.22
CA TYR A 160 9.61 6.40 12.47
C TYR A 160 11.14 6.27 12.39
N GLY A 161 11.89 7.31 12.76
CA GLY A 161 13.35 7.33 12.59
C GLY A 161 13.78 7.46 11.13
N TRP A 162 12.88 7.91 10.25
CA TRP A 162 13.12 8.01 8.82
C TRP A 162 13.51 9.42 8.40
N ASP A 163 14.37 9.51 7.40
CA ASP A 163 14.55 10.73 6.62
C ASP A 163 13.50 10.84 5.50
N MET A 164 13.44 12.01 4.86
CA MET A 164 12.50 12.28 3.77
C MET A 164 12.69 11.31 2.59
N ALA A 165 13.94 10.94 2.28
CA ALA A 165 14.23 10.03 1.18
C ALA A 165 13.63 8.63 1.44
N THR A 166 13.77 8.11 2.66
CA THR A 166 13.19 6.83 3.07
C THR A 166 11.66 6.88 3.03
N TYR A 167 11.07 7.97 3.51
CA TYR A 167 9.62 8.17 3.43
C TYR A 167 9.11 8.18 1.98
N ILE A 168 9.82 8.88 1.07
CA ILE A 168 9.48 8.89 -0.35
C ILE A 168 9.55 7.47 -0.93
N GLU A 169 10.61 6.71 -0.66
CA GLU A 169 10.76 5.35 -1.20
C GLU A 169 9.73 4.35 -0.65
N LYS A 170 9.40 4.45 0.65
CA LYS A 170 8.58 3.46 1.35
C LYS A 170 7.09 3.76 1.34
N ILE A 171 6.71 5.02 1.19
CA ILE A 171 5.32 5.48 1.30
C ILE A 171 4.88 6.16 0.00
N ILE A 172 5.53 7.27 -0.38
CA ILE A 172 5.07 8.08 -1.53
C ILE A 172 5.14 7.29 -2.83
N LYS A 173 6.27 6.66 -3.16
CA LYS A 173 6.41 5.92 -4.41
C LYS A 173 5.42 4.75 -4.54
N PRO A 174 5.21 3.90 -3.52
CA PRO A 174 4.15 2.88 -3.57
C PRO A 174 2.76 3.48 -3.81
N LEU A 175 2.38 4.54 -3.07
CA LEU A 175 1.08 5.20 -3.23
C LEU A 175 0.91 5.79 -4.64
N VAL A 176 1.92 6.48 -5.16
CA VAL A 176 1.89 7.00 -6.55
C VAL A 176 1.80 5.86 -7.57
N THR A 177 2.50 4.74 -7.33
CA THR A 177 2.43 3.59 -8.24
C THR A 177 1.02 3.00 -8.26
N GLU A 178 0.41 2.83 -7.08
CA GLU A 178 -0.97 2.35 -6.94
C GLU A 178 -1.96 3.29 -7.62
N GLN A 179 -1.88 4.60 -7.35
CA GLN A 179 -2.72 5.60 -7.99
C GLN A 179 -2.64 5.54 -9.51
N LYS A 180 -1.43 5.51 -10.08
CA LYS A 180 -1.26 5.42 -11.53
C LYS A 180 -1.80 4.12 -12.11
N VAL A 181 -1.65 3.00 -11.40
CA VAL A 181 -2.22 1.70 -11.82
C VAL A 181 -3.74 1.74 -11.76
N SER A 182 -4.34 2.29 -10.70
CA SER A 182 -5.80 2.46 -10.57
C SER A 182 -6.35 3.33 -11.68
N GLU A 183 -5.78 4.51 -11.90
CA GLU A 183 -6.21 5.45 -12.94
C GLU A 183 -6.12 4.82 -14.34
N ALA A 184 -5.01 4.15 -14.65
CA ALA A 184 -4.84 3.44 -15.92
C ALA A 184 -5.83 2.27 -16.07
N PHE A 185 -6.13 1.55 -14.98
CA PHE A 185 -7.12 0.48 -14.99
C PHE A 185 -8.52 1.01 -15.27
N GLU A 186 -8.95 2.02 -14.52
CA GLU A 186 -10.24 2.69 -14.65
C GLU A 186 -10.46 3.28 -16.04
N ALA A 187 -9.41 3.89 -16.60
CA ALA A 187 -9.39 4.43 -17.97
C ALA A 187 -9.36 3.36 -19.06
N GLY A 188 -9.16 2.09 -18.69
CA GLY A 188 -9.11 0.96 -19.60
C GLY A 188 -7.79 0.83 -20.38
N GLU A 189 -6.74 1.47 -19.90
CA GLU A 189 -5.39 1.44 -20.46
C GLU A 189 -4.59 0.19 -20.06
N ILE A 190 -5.02 -0.48 -18.98
CA ILE A 190 -4.45 -1.77 -18.57
C ILE A 190 -5.02 -2.90 -19.40
N ASN A 191 -4.11 -3.71 -19.95
CA ASN A 191 -4.47 -4.95 -20.63
C ASN A 191 -4.78 -6.05 -19.61
N VAL A 192 -6.07 -6.34 -19.47
CA VAL A 192 -6.60 -7.35 -18.54
C VAL A 192 -6.81 -8.72 -19.21
N GLY A 193 -6.50 -8.86 -20.50
CA GLY A 193 -6.71 -10.12 -21.22
C GLY A 193 -8.17 -10.60 -21.18
N ASP A 194 -8.38 -11.84 -20.76
CA ASP A 194 -9.71 -12.46 -20.58
C ASP A 194 -10.25 -12.29 -19.14
N GLU A 195 -9.56 -11.56 -18.26
CA GLU A 195 -10.02 -11.34 -16.89
C GLU A 195 -11.33 -10.55 -16.86
N VAL A 196 -12.31 -11.08 -16.14
CA VAL A 196 -13.58 -10.40 -15.91
C VAL A 196 -13.36 -9.33 -14.84
N TYR A 197 -13.84 -8.13 -15.12
CA TYR A 197 -13.85 -7.01 -14.17
C TYR A 197 -15.27 -6.46 -14.09
N GLN A 198 -15.67 -5.99 -12.91
CA GLN A 198 -16.93 -5.28 -12.76
C GLN A 198 -16.73 -3.79 -13.03
N LEU A 199 -17.85 -3.15 -13.34
CA LEU A 199 -17.93 -1.70 -13.31
C LEU A 199 -18.48 -1.28 -11.95
N THR A 200 -17.97 -0.17 -11.44
CA THR A 200 -18.53 0.51 -10.29
C THR A 200 -18.92 1.92 -10.69
N ASP A 201 -20.03 2.40 -10.15
CA ASP A 201 -20.50 3.76 -10.38
C ASP A 201 -19.84 4.70 -9.37
N GLU A 202 -19.39 5.84 -9.86
CA GLU A 202 -18.82 6.92 -9.06
C GLU A 202 -19.56 8.23 -9.34
N VAL A 203 -19.59 9.07 -8.32
CA VAL A 203 -20.12 10.43 -8.37
C VAL A 203 -19.00 11.39 -8.00
N ARG A 204 -18.95 12.52 -8.70
CA ARG A 204 -18.24 13.70 -8.22
C ARG A 204 -19.26 14.64 -7.60
N ALA A 205 -19.03 15.03 -6.35
CA ALA A 205 -19.90 15.95 -5.66
C ALA A 205 -19.10 17.03 -4.92
N SER A 206 -19.74 18.18 -4.75
CA SER A 206 -19.33 19.20 -3.80
C SER A 206 -20.29 19.22 -2.62
N HIS A 207 -19.82 19.58 -1.43
CA HIS A 207 -20.69 19.76 -0.27
C HIS A 207 -20.40 21.04 0.51
N ILE A 208 -21.36 21.41 1.36
CA ILE A 208 -21.20 22.44 2.39
C ILE A 208 -21.60 21.80 3.71
N LEU A 209 -20.62 21.59 4.59
CA LEU A 209 -20.83 21.06 5.94
C LEU A 209 -21.09 22.16 6.96
N PHE A 210 -22.17 22.00 7.72
CA PHE A 210 -22.50 22.75 8.92
C PHE A 210 -22.38 21.82 10.13
N ARG A 211 -21.33 21.99 10.92
CA ARG A 211 -21.01 21.11 12.04
C ARG A 211 -22.02 21.22 13.18
N THR A 212 -22.31 20.08 13.81
CA THR A 212 -23.14 20.00 15.03
C THR A 212 -22.41 19.32 16.18
N ASP A 213 -21.14 18.97 16.01
CA ASP A 213 -20.32 18.24 16.98
C ASP A 213 -19.48 19.15 17.87
N GLU A 214 -19.56 20.47 17.69
CA GLU A 214 -18.92 21.46 18.54
C GLU A 214 -19.72 21.72 19.83
N GLU A 215 -19.02 21.83 20.97
CA GLU A 215 -19.66 22.11 22.24
C GLU A 215 -20.32 23.51 22.26
N GLY A 216 -21.57 23.56 22.73
CA GLY A 216 -22.30 24.82 22.92
C GLY A 216 -22.99 25.37 21.67
N VAL A 217 -22.99 24.61 20.56
CA VAL A 217 -23.73 24.94 19.35
C VAL A 217 -25.23 24.77 19.55
N ASP A 218 -26.02 25.76 19.10
CA ASP A 218 -27.47 25.66 19.01
C ASP A 218 -27.86 24.96 17.70
N LEU A 219 -28.38 23.73 17.82
CA LEU A 219 -28.73 22.89 16.68
C LEU A 219 -29.84 23.48 15.81
N ASP A 220 -30.76 24.25 16.38
CA ASP A 220 -31.86 24.87 15.64
C ASP A 220 -31.33 26.02 14.78
N ASP A 221 -30.39 26.81 15.32
CA ASP A 221 -29.75 27.90 14.58
C ASP A 221 -28.86 27.36 13.45
N VAL A 222 -28.09 26.30 13.69
CA VAL A 222 -27.27 25.67 12.63
C VAL A 222 -28.14 25.12 11.52
N LYS A 223 -29.21 24.40 11.87
CA LYS A 223 -30.15 23.86 10.88
C LYS A 223 -30.77 24.97 10.04
N LYS A 224 -31.25 26.04 10.69
CA LYS A 224 -31.85 27.18 10.01
C LYS A 224 -30.87 27.84 9.04
N ASN A 225 -29.62 28.03 9.46
CA ASN A 225 -28.58 28.62 8.61
C ASN A 225 -28.28 27.73 7.39
N ALA A 226 -28.20 26.41 7.60
CA ALA A 226 -28.02 25.44 6.52
C ALA A 226 -29.22 25.42 5.54
N GLU A 227 -30.45 25.53 6.04
CA GLU A 227 -31.66 25.65 5.19
C GLU A 227 -31.66 26.93 4.35
N GLU A 228 -31.22 28.06 4.90
CA GLU A 228 -31.08 29.33 4.18
C GLU A 228 -30.03 29.23 3.06
N VAL A 229 -28.88 28.59 3.33
CA VAL A 229 -27.83 28.38 2.32
C VAL A 229 -28.27 27.36 1.27
N LEU A 230 -29.02 26.32 1.63
CA LEU A 230 -29.62 25.38 0.68
C LEU A 230 -30.55 26.11 -0.29
N ALA A 231 -31.39 27.02 0.20
CA ALA A 231 -32.28 27.81 -0.63
C ALA A 231 -31.51 28.71 -1.63
N ARG A 232 -30.39 29.31 -1.20
CA ARG A 232 -29.48 30.09 -2.04
C ARG A 232 -28.84 29.22 -3.13
N ALA A 233 -28.29 28.07 -2.75
CA ALA A 233 -27.67 27.12 -3.68
C ALA A 233 -28.68 26.63 -4.74
N LYS A 234 -29.90 26.28 -4.32
CA LYS A 234 -30.99 25.87 -5.24
C LYS A 234 -31.49 27.01 -6.14
N SER A 235 -31.29 28.26 -5.73
CA SER A 235 -31.61 29.44 -6.54
C SER A 235 -30.53 29.76 -7.60
N GLY A 236 -29.47 28.97 -7.66
CA GLY A 236 -28.40 29.10 -8.66
C GLY A 236 -27.25 30.02 -8.26
N GLU A 237 -27.15 30.37 -6.98
CA GLU A 237 -25.94 31.03 -6.47
C GLU A 237 -24.71 30.12 -6.62
N ASP A 238 -23.54 30.73 -6.79
CA ASP A 238 -22.30 29.98 -6.99
C ASP A 238 -21.98 29.10 -5.78
N PHE A 239 -22.03 27.78 -6.00
CA PHE A 239 -21.90 26.80 -4.93
C PHE A 239 -20.52 26.85 -4.26
N ALA A 240 -19.46 27.07 -5.05
CA ALA A 240 -18.10 27.16 -4.52
C ALA A 240 -17.94 28.36 -3.58
N SER A 241 -18.50 29.51 -3.96
CA SER A 241 -18.53 30.70 -3.10
C SER A 241 -19.30 30.46 -1.80
N LEU A 242 -20.45 29.78 -1.86
CA LEU A 242 -21.21 29.39 -0.66
C LEU A 242 -20.42 28.41 0.21
N ALA A 243 -19.72 27.44 -0.39
CA ALA A 243 -18.88 26.51 0.33
C ALA A 243 -17.73 27.23 1.04
N THR A 244 -17.05 28.17 0.37
CA THR A 244 -15.98 28.97 0.98
C THR A 244 -16.49 29.86 2.12
N GLU A 245 -17.69 30.42 1.98
CA GLU A 245 -18.29 31.31 2.99
C GLU A 245 -18.81 30.55 4.22
N PHE A 246 -19.51 29.43 4.01
CA PHE A 246 -20.26 28.73 5.06
C PHE A 246 -19.71 27.36 5.45
N GLY A 247 -18.83 26.77 4.65
CA GLY A 247 -18.26 25.46 4.90
C GLY A 247 -17.41 25.41 6.16
N SER A 248 -17.56 24.32 6.91
CA SER A 248 -16.93 24.12 8.22
C SER A 248 -15.76 23.13 8.21
N ASP A 249 -15.37 22.62 7.03
CA ASP A 249 -14.22 21.72 6.87
C ASP A 249 -13.21 22.23 5.83
N ALA A 250 -12.16 21.44 5.60
CA ALA A 250 -11.07 21.79 4.70
C ALA A 250 -11.51 21.91 3.23
N THR A 251 -12.61 21.27 2.83
CA THR A 251 -13.08 21.30 1.43
C THR A 251 -13.54 22.69 1.01
N LYS A 252 -13.89 23.57 1.97
CA LYS A 252 -14.29 24.97 1.70
C LYS A 252 -13.25 25.76 0.88
N GLU A 253 -11.97 25.42 1.01
CA GLU A 253 -10.87 26.07 0.30
C GLU A 253 -10.83 25.71 -1.20
N VAL A 254 -11.39 24.55 -1.55
CA VAL A 254 -11.55 24.05 -2.92
C VAL A 254 -13.01 24.10 -3.38
N GLY A 255 -13.81 24.99 -2.79
CA GLY A 255 -15.21 25.20 -3.17
C GLY A 255 -16.15 24.05 -2.81
N GLY A 256 -15.77 23.26 -1.80
CA GLY A 256 -16.54 22.13 -1.30
C GLY A 256 -16.33 20.84 -2.10
N ASP A 257 -15.44 20.80 -3.09
CA ASP A 257 -15.24 19.62 -3.95
C ASP A 257 -14.66 18.43 -3.18
N LEU A 258 -15.37 17.30 -3.24
CA LEU A 258 -14.96 16.03 -2.63
C LEU A 258 -14.18 15.13 -3.60
N GLY A 259 -14.09 15.52 -4.87
CA GLY A 259 -13.57 14.63 -5.91
C GLY A 259 -14.52 13.47 -6.22
N TRP A 260 -13.99 12.44 -6.87
CA TRP A 260 -14.74 11.25 -7.25
C TRP A 260 -14.82 10.26 -6.08
N PHE A 261 -16.00 9.70 -5.86
CA PHE A 261 -16.17 8.59 -4.94
C PHE A 261 -17.23 7.58 -5.41
N GLY A 262 -16.94 6.30 -5.19
CA GLY A 262 -17.83 5.15 -5.33
C GLY A 262 -18.61 4.83 -4.06
N GLN A 263 -19.43 3.78 -4.14
CA GLN A 263 -20.22 3.28 -3.01
C GLN A 263 -19.34 2.73 -1.88
N GLY A 264 -19.77 2.91 -0.64
CA GLY A 264 -19.08 2.49 0.59
C GLY A 264 -17.97 3.45 1.06
N MET A 265 -17.65 4.49 0.28
CA MET A 265 -16.62 5.48 0.67
C MET A 265 -17.18 6.64 1.51
N MET A 266 -18.50 6.83 1.52
CA MET A 266 -19.19 7.84 2.31
C MET A 266 -20.14 7.19 3.31
N VAL A 267 -20.55 7.94 4.35
CA VAL A 267 -21.59 7.45 5.26
C VAL A 267 -22.92 7.26 4.50
N PRO A 268 -23.72 6.22 4.82
CA PRO A 268 -24.92 5.89 4.05
C PRO A 268 -25.91 7.05 3.88
N GLU A 269 -26.02 7.90 4.91
CA GLU A 269 -26.88 9.08 4.92
C GLU A 269 -26.46 10.13 3.87
N PHE A 270 -25.17 10.24 3.58
CA PHE A 270 -24.63 11.13 2.55
C PHE A 270 -24.65 10.49 1.16
N GLU A 271 -24.27 9.21 1.10
CA GLU A 271 -24.13 8.46 -0.15
C GLU A 271 -25.44 8.38 -0.93
N GLY A 272 -26.53 7.98 -0.28
CA GLY A 272 -27.83 7.83 -0.95
C GLY A 272 -28.28 9.11 -1.69
N PRO A 273 -28.29 10.28 -1.01
CA PRO A 273 -28.51 11.57 -1.65
C PRO A 273 -27.52 11.90 -2.77
N ALA A 274 -26.22 11.66 -2.61
CA ALA A 274 -25.22 11.94 -3.64
C ALA A 274 -25.44 11.11 -4.92
N PHE A 275 -25.68 9.80 -4.78
CA PHE A 275 -25.91 8.90 -5.91
C PHE A 275 -27.29 9.08 -6.57
N SER A 276 -28.30 9.55 -5.83
CA SER A 276 -29.63 9.81 -6.40
C SER A 276 -29.78 11.20 -7.05
N THR A 277 -29.00 12.19 -6.63
CA THR A 277 -29.10 13.56 -7.15
C THR A 277 -28.62 13.63 -8.62
N PRO A 278 -29.36 14.27 -9.54
CA PRO A 278 -28.93 14.40 -10.93
C PRO A 278 -27.67 15.26 -11.10
N VAL A 279 -26.88 14.97 -12.13
CA VAL A 279 -25.68 15.76 -12.47
C VAL A 279 -26.04 17.22 -12.70
N GLY A 280 -25.27 18.12 -12.10
CA GLY A 280 -25.45 19.57 -12.13
C GLY A 280 -26.44 20.12 -11.10
N GLN A 281 -27.09 19.27 -10.30
CA GLN A 281 -28.12 19.69 -9.33
C GLN A 281 -27.62 19.64 -7.89
N VAL A 282 -28.25 20.48 -7.06
CA VAL A 282 -28.15 20.44 -5.60
C VAL A 282 -29.21 19.47 -5.09
N ASN A 283 -28.87 18.62 -4.11
CA ASN A 283 -29.84 17.73 -3.47
C ASN A 283 -31.02 18.54 -2.92
N ASP A 284 -32.22 18.01 -3.08
CA ASP A 284 -33.42 18.75 -2.74
C ASP A 284 -33.58 19.01 -1.24
N GLN A 285 -32.99 18.15 -0.42
CA GLN A 285 -33.12 18.14 1.02
C GLN A 285 -31.77 18.42 1.69
N LEU A 286 -31.86 18.98 2.89
CA LEU A 286 -30.70 19.05 3.77
C LEU A 286 -30.42 17.64 4.30
N VAL A 287 -29.18 17.19 4.15
CA VAL A 287 -28.77 15.84 4.55
C VAL A 287 -28.17 15.90 5.94
N GLU A 288 -28.69 15.11 6.87
CA GLU A 288 -28.18 15.03 8.24
C GLU A 288 -27.30 13.79 8.41
N THR A 289 -26.11 13.95 8.97
CA THR A 289 -25.22 12.85 9.34
C THR A 289 -24.67 13.08 10.75
N GLN A 290 -23.88 12.13 11.27
CA GLN A 290 -23.19 12.30 12.56
C GLN A 290 -22.27 13.52 12.63
N PHE A 291 -21.87 14.09 11.49
CA PHE A 291 -20.99 15.27 11.43
C PHE A 291 -21.78 16.60 11.42
N GLY A 292 -23.09 16.55 11.19
CA GLY A 292 -23.96 17.70 11.07
C GLY A 292 -24.76 17.73 9.78
N TYR A 293 -25.05 18.92 9.28
CA TYR A 293 -25.90 19.11 8.10
C TYR A 293 -25.07 19.36 6.84
N HIS A 294 -25.47 18.71 5.75
CA HIS A 294 -24.78 18.73 4.47
C HIS A 294 -25.72 19.23 3.38
N ILE A 295 -25.24 20.19 2.62
CA ILE A 295 -25.80 20.55 1.32
C ILE A 295 -24.93 19.88 0.26
N ILE A 296 -25.52 19.10 -0.65
CA ILE A 296 -24.77 18.32 -1.63
C ILE A 296 -25.08 18.82 -3.03
N LYS A 297 -24.07 19.01 -3.86
CA LYS A 297 -24.21 19.27 -5.30
C LYS A 297 -23.46 18.23 -6.09
N VAL A 298 -24.15 17.50 -6.97
CA VAL A 298 -23.49 16.54 -7.85
C VAL A 298 -22.99 17.25 -9.09
N THR A 299 -21.69 17.15 -9.34
CA THR A 299 -21.04 17.81 -10.48
C THR A 299 -20.86 16.86 -11.66
N ASP A 300 -20.70 15.56 -11.41
CA ASP A 300 -20.55 14.55 -12.47
C ASP A 300 -20.85 13.13 -11.98
N LYS A 301 -21.06 12.19 -12.90
CA LYS A 301 -21.22 10.75 -12.64
C LYS A 301 -20.53 9.93 -13.73
N ARG A 302 -19.82 8.87 -13.34
CA ARG A 302 -19.15 7.96 -14.26
C ARG A 302 -19.30 6.51 -13.80
N SER A 303 -19.12 5.58 -14.73
CA SER A 303 -18.97 4.16 -14.43
C SER A 303 -17.57 3.76 -14.87
N VAL A 304 -16.75 3.28 -13.94
CA VAL A 304 -15.34 2.92 -14.15
C VAL A 304 -15.10 1.47 -13.82
N ARG A 305 -14.01 0.90 -14.34
CA ARG A 305 -13.61 -0.45 -13.94
C ARG A 305 -13.25 -0.45 -12.44
N ASN A 306 -13.74 -1.44 -11.71
CA ASN A 306 -13.51 -1.55 -10.27
C ASN A 306 -12.07 -2.04 -9.99
N PHE A 307 -11.16 -1.11 -9.70
CA PHE A 307 -9.76 -1.44 -9.42
C PHE A 307 -9.60 -2.29 -8.15
N GLY A 308 -10.40 -2.05 -7.10
CA GLY A 308 -10.32 -2.80 -5.86
C GLY A 308 -10.61 -4.28 -6.07
N GLU A 309 -11.70 -4.61 -6.78
CA GLU A 309 -12.03 -5.99 -7.12
C GLU A 309 -10.98 -6.62 -8.04
N TYR A 310 -10.48 -5.86 -9.02
CA TYR A 310 -9.40 -6.35 -9.87
C TYR A 310 -8.15 -6.70 -9.05
N LEU A 311 -7.74 -5.84 -8.11
CA LEU A 311 -6.61 -6.12 -7.24
C LEU A 311 -6.88 -7.32 -6.31
N ASP A 312 -8.09 -7.45 -5.78
CA ASP A 312 -8.53 -8.61 -5.00
C ASP A 312 -8.38 -9.92 -5.79
N ASN A 313 -8.84 -9.95 -7.04
CA ASN A 313 -8.67 -11.10 -7.93
C ASN A 313 -7.18 -11.41 -8.18
N ARG A 314 -6.38 -10.37 -8.43
CA ARG A 314 -4.92 -10.52 -8.60
C ARG A 314 -4.22 -11.03 -7.33
N ILE A 315 -4.70 -10.68 -6.14
CA ILE A 315 -4.21 -11.21 -4.85
C ILE A 315 -4.60 -12.68 -4.70
N ASN A 316 -5.84 -13.05 -5.03
CA ASN A 316 -6.33 -14.43 -4.96
C ASN A 316 -5.56 -15.36 -5.92
N ASP A 317 -5.27 -14.90 -7.12
CA ASP A 317 -4.56 -15.67 -8.15
C ASP A 317 -3.04 -15.67 -7.97
N ALA A 318 -2.51 -14.82 -7.08
CA ALA A 318 -1.07 -14.70 -6.86
C ALA A 318 -0.47 -15.98 -6.29
N LYS A 319 0.60 -16.46 -6.91
CA LYS A 319 1.43 -17.54 -6.36
C LYS A 319 2.37 -16.97 -5.30
N ILE A 320 2.04 -17.18 -4.04
CA ILE A 320 2.83 -16.72 -2.90
C ILE A 320 3.63 -17.90 -2.32
N GLU A 321 4.94 -17.74 -2.20
CA GLU A 321 5.84 -18.71 -1.58
C GLU A 321 6.56 -18.05 -0.40
N ILE A 322 6.10 -18.33 0.82
CA ILE A 322 6.79 -17.88 2.05
C ILE A 322 7.97 -18.82 2.29
N LEU A 323 9.17 -18.25 2.49
CA LEU A 323 10.44 -19.00 2.54
C LEU A 323 11.03 -19.10 3.95
N ILE A 324 10.29 -18.62 4.95
CA ILE A 324 10.68 -18.55 6.36
C ILE A 324 9.68 -19.34 7.19
N ASP A 325 10.15 -20.27 8.02
CA ASP A 325 9.32 -21.28 8.69
C ASP A 325 8.45 -20.72 9.83
N LYS A 326 8.75 -19.52 10.33
CA LYS A 326 8.12 -18.92 11.52
C LYS A 326 7.17 -17.77 11.20
N VAL A 327 6.83 -17.60 9.92
CA VAL A 327 5.99 -16.50 9.46
C VAL A 327 4.67 -17.08 9.01
N HIS A 328 3.59 -16.54 9.56
CA HIS A 328 2.23 -16.89 9.18
C HIS A 328 1.93 -16.40 7.76
N ASP A 329 0.99 -17.05 7.07
CA ASP A 329 0.53 -16.59 5.77
C ASP A 329 -0.58 -15.54 5.96
N PRO A 330 -0.29 -14.26 5.70
CA PRO A 330 -1.21 -13.19 6.06
C PRO A 330 -2.49 -13.18 5.22
N LEU A 331 -2.53 -13.97 4.14
CA LEU A 331 -3.67 -14.08 3.24
C LEU A 331 -4.44 -15.40 3.40
N GLU A 332 -4.08 -16.23 4.38
CA GLU A 332 -4.79 -17.50 4.65
C GLU A 332 -6.28 -17.27 4.88
N GLU A 333 -6.63 -16.38 5.82
CA GLU A 333 -8.03 -16.11 6.15
C GLU A 333 -8.76 -15.41 5.00
N TYR A 334 -8.11 -14.46 4.32
CA TYR A 334 -8.67 -13.78 3.16
C TYR A 334 -9.07 -14.79 2.06
N ARG A 335 -8.16 -15.68 1.67
CA ARG A 335 -8.43 -16.72 0.67
C ARG A 335 -9.51 -17.70 1.13
N ARG A 336 -9.56 -18.01 2.43
CA ARG A 336 -10.60 -18.85 3.01
C ARG A 336 -11.99 -18.21 2.88
N LEU A 337 -12.13 -16.93 3.20
CA LEU A 337 -13.39 -16.21 3.10
C LEU A 337 -13.87 -16.11 1.65
N GLN A 338 -12.96 -15.86 0.71
CA GLN A 338 -13.30 -15.82 -0.71
C GLN A 338 -13.78 -17.19 -1.22
N ALA A 339 -13.13 -18.28 -0.81
CA ALA A 339 -13.57 -19.63 -1.18
C ALA A 339 -14.98 -19.96 -0.64
N LEU A 340 -15.32 -19.49 0.58
CA LEU A 340 -16.65 -19.66 1.15
C LEU A 340 -17.72 -18.86 0.41
N ASN A 341 -17.42 -17.61 0.02
CA ASN A 341 -18.33 -16.78 -0.75
C ASN A 341 -18.62 -17.39 -2.13
N ASN A 342 -17.60 -17.86 -2.84
CA ASN A 342 -17.76 -18.51 -4.14
C ASN A 342 -18.60 -19.80 -4.04
N THR A 343 -18.37 -20.62 -3.00
CA THR A 343 -19.17 -21.83 -2.74
C THR A 343 -20.64 -21.49 -2.45
N THR A 344 -20.90 -20.38 -1.76
CA THR A 344 -22.27 -19.94 -1.44
C THR A 344 -23.00 -19.41 -2.68
N GLN A 345 -22.29 -18.69 -3.56
CA GLN A 345 -22.85 -18.23 -4.84
C GLN A 345 -23.10 -19.38 -5.84
N GLU A 346 -22.25 -20.41 -5.87
CA GLU A 346 -22.49 -21.60 -6.70
C GLU A 346 -23.70 -22.41 -6.21
N ASN A 347 -23.85 -22.56 -4.89
CA ASN A 347 -25.00 -23.27 -4.31
C ASN A 347 -26.32 -22.49 -4.53
N SER A 348 -26.31 -21.16 -4.40
CA SER A 348 -27.52 -20.35 -4.68
C SER A 348 -27.90 -20.34 -6.16
N ALA A 349 -26.92 -20.35 -7.07
CA ALA A 349 -27.17 -20.49 -8.51
C ALA A 349 -27.73 -21.88 -8.87
N GLN A 350 -27.31 -22.94 -8.19
CA GLN A 350 -27.86 -24.29 -8.38
C GLN A 350 -29.29 -24.43 -7.83
N ASP A 351 -29.60 -23.83 -6.68
CA ASP A 351 -30.94 -23.87 -6.10
C ASP A 351 -31.97 -23.11 -6.97
N VAL A 352 -31.57 -22.02 -7.63
CA VAL A 352 -32.41 -21.29 -8.60
C VAL A 352 -32.70 -22.12 -9.87
N ILE A 353 -31.72 -22.90 -10.34
CA ILE A 353 -31.91 -23.79 -11.51
C ILE A 353 -32.84 -24.97 -11.17
N VAL A 354 -32.91 -25.39 -9.89
CA VAL A 354 -33.83 -26.46 -9.47
C VAL A 354 -35.28 -25.96 -9.35
N GLU A 355 -35.51 -24.68 -9.02
CA GLU A 355 -36.87 -24.10 -9.03
C GLU A 355 -37.41 -23.84 -10.45
N GLU A 356 -36.56 -23.49 -11.42
CA GLU A 356 -36.99 -23.19 -12.79
C GLU A 356 -37.30 -24.44 -13.65
N VAL A 357 -36.97 -25.65 -13.16
CA VAL A 357 -37.22 -26.93 -13.85
C VAL A 357 -38.47 -27.66 -13.31
N VAL A 358 -39.24 -27.02 -12.40
CA VAL A 358 -40.43 -27.63 -11.77
C VAL A 358 -41.75 -26.92 -12.11
N GLU A 359 -41.80 -26.02 -13.10
CA GLU A 359 -43.07 -25.48 -13.67
C GLU A 359 -43.41 -26.00 -15.08
#